data_AF-A0A951NIK6-F1
#
_entry.id   AF-A0A951NIK6-F1
#
_cell.length_a   1.000
_cell.length_b   1.000
_cell.length_c   1.000
_cell.angle_alpha   90.00
_cell.angle_beta   90.00
_cell.angle_gamma   90.00
#
_symmetry.space_group_name_H-M   'P 1'
#
loop_
_entity.id
_entity.type
_entity.pdbx_description
1 polymer ?
#
loop_
_entity_poly.entity_id
_entity_poly.type
_entity_poly.pdbx_seq_one_letter_code
_entity_poly.pdbx_strand_id
1 'polypeptide(L)'
;DGPTPGCPLSVRNLAQSGATTASLLRSQMPQALEVLRTAPDVRLVTLTIGGNDVVEAAVGACAPDPATPACSSAVTSSLGRADQGIDQVLRTLAAAAGPDTTIAAMTYYNPTFACQLASLQPLADRLLEGSGQQPGLNDILRARAADHSVLVVETRERLSRRGDFVGGNDCLHPSGAGHARIADAFGEVVGRAVTRR
;
A
#
# COMPACT_ATOMS: atom_id res chain seq x y z
N ASP A 1 -8.97 4.62 -39.18
CA ASP A 1 -8.53 4.63 -37.77
C ASP A 1 -7.54 3.51 -37.53
N GLY A 2 -6.25 3.79 -37.72
CA GLY A 2 -5.18 2.84 -37.41
C GLY A 2 -4.88 2.87 -35.91
N PRO A 3 -4.39 1.77 -35.32
CA PRO A 3 -3.99 1.77 -33.92
C PRO A 3 -2.83 2.77 -33.77
N THR A 4 -3.01 3.76 -32.89
CA THR A 4 -1.92 4.63 -32.45
C THR A 4 -0.76 3.73 -32.02
N PRO A 5 0.46 3.89 -32.54
CA PRO A 5 1.61 3.13 -32.07
C PRO A 5 1.77 3.40 -30.58
N GLY A 6 1.37 2.45 -29.74
CA GLY A 6 1.46 2.59 -28.30
C GLY A 6 2.93 2.79 -27.95
N CYS A 7 3.29 3.90 -27.31
CA CYS A 7 4.61 4.07 -26.75
C CYS A 7 4.94 2.83 -25.91
N PRO A 8 6.07 2.14 -26.15
CA PRO A 8 6.41 0.97 -25.38
C PRO A 8 6.61 1.39 -23.92
N LEU A 9 5.70 0.94 -23.05
CA LEU A 9 5.80 1.12 -21.60
C LEU A 9 6.74 0.06 -21.05
N SER A 10 7.85 0.46 -20.44
CA SER A 10 8.72 -0.43 -19.69
C SER A 10 8.39 -0.39 -18.20
N VAL A 11 8.41 -1.54 -17.53
CA VAL A 11 8.18 -1.66 -16.09
C VAL A 11 9.47 -2.08 -15.39
N ARG A 12 9.86 -1.34 -14.35
CA ARG A 12 10.90 -1.75 -13.40
C ARG A 12 10.25 -2.08 -12.06
N ASN A 13 10.12 -3.38 -11.77
CA ASN A 13 9.55 -3.83 -10.50
C ASN A 13 10.66 -3.97 -9.44
N LEU A 14 10.55 -3.19 -8.36
CA LEU A 14 11.43 -3.26 -7.20
C LEU A 14 10.72 -3.78 -5.96
N ALA A 15 9.48 -4.26 -6.07
CA ALA A 15 8.70 -4.76 -4.94
C ALA A 15 9.32 -6.03 -4.36
N GLN A 16 9.27 -6.15 -3.03
CA GLN A 16 9.82 -7.28 -2.30
C GLN A 16 8.76 -7.81 -1.32
N SER A 17 8.57 -9.12 -1.30
CA SER A 17 7.71 -9.79 -0.31
C SER A 17 8.19 -9.52 1.11
N GLY A 18 7.27 -9.24 2.03
CA GLY A 18 7.57 -8.96 3.44
C GLY A 18 8.23 -7.61 3.70
N ALA A 19 8.34 -6.73 2.71
CA ALA A 19 8.95 -5.42 2.91
C ALA A 19 8.17 -4.58 3.93
N THR A 20 8.88 -4.09 4.95
CA THR A 20 8.46 -2.98 5.83
C THR A 20 8.98 -1.66 5.29
N THR A 21 8.44 -0.52 5.76
CA THR A 21 8.96 0.81 5.41
C THR A 21 10.46 0.93 5.67
N ALA A 22 10.94 0.40 6.81
CA ALA A 22 12.34 0.42 7.18
C ALA A 22 13.21 -0.43 6.23
N SER A 23 12.73 -1.59 5.79
CA SER A 23 13.46 -2.41 4.82
C SER A 23 13.47 -1.75 3.43
N LEU A 24 12.35 -1.17 2.99
CA LEU A 24 12.23 -0.46 1.72
C LEU A 24 13.25 0.67 1.64
N LEU A 25 13.32 1.52 2.68
CA LEU A 25 14.28 2.62 2.76
C LEU A 25 15.73 2.16 2.64
N ARG A 26 16.06 0.96 3.13
CA ARG A 26 17.42 0.42 3.07
C ARG A 26 17.74 -0.27 1.74
N SER A 27 16.83 -1.06 1.18
CA SER A 27 17.15 -1.96 0.06
C SER A 27 16.55 -1.54 -1.27
N GLN A 28 15.31 -1.07 -1.29
CA GLN A 28 14.57 -0.73 -2.51
C GLN A 28 14.72 0.74 -2.88
N MET A 29 14.77 1.64 -1.89
CA MET A 29 14.86 3.09 -2.10
C MET A 29 16.12 3.49 -2.88
N PRO A 30 17.34 3.02 -2.56
CA PRO A 30 18.52 3.40 -3.35
C PRO A 30 18.39 3.05 -4.84
N GLN A 31 17.77 1.91 -5.14
CA GLN A 31 17.51 1.47 -6.51
C GLN A 31 16.42 2.32 -7.18
N ALA A 32 15.35 2.67 -6.46
CA ALA A 32 14.29 3.53 -6.97
C ALA A 32 14.82 4.94 -7.30
N LEU A 33 15.67 5.50 -6.43
CA LEU A 33 16.33 6.79 -6.64
C LEU A 33 17.25 6.75 -7.86
N GLU A 34 18.00 5.66 -8.05
CA GLU A 34 18.86 5.51 -9.23
C GLU A 34 18.05 5.45 -10.52
N VAL A 35 16.92 4.74 -10.52
CA VAL A 35 15.99 4.71 -11.67
C VAL A 35 15.45 6.12 -11.95
N LEU A 36 14.94 6.83 -10.95
CA LEU A 36 14.41 8.19 -11.11
C LEU A 36 15.49 9.18 -11.60
N ARG A 37 16.75 8.98 -11.20
CA ARG A 37 17.88 9.82 -11.63
C ARG A 37 18.33 9.54 -13.06
N THR A 38 18.29 8.29 -13.50
CA THR A 38 18.87 7.86 -14.78
C THR A 38 17.87 7.70 -15.91
N ALA A 39 16.59 7.52 -15.59
CA ALA A 39 15.50 7.42 -16.55
C ALA A 39 14.62 8.69 -16.46
N PRO A 40 14.92 9.74 -17.26
CA PRO A 40 14.19 11.00 -17.22
C PRO A 40 12.73 10.89 -17.69
N ASP A 41 12.34 9.75 -18.27
CA ASP A 41 11.04 9.45 -18.82
C ASP A 41 10.12 8.68 -17.85
N VAL A 42 10.51 8.49 -16.58
CA VAL A 42 9.64 7.84 -15.58
C VAL A 42 8.37 8.65 -15.37
N ARG A 43 7.24 8.12 -15.84
CA ARG A 43 5.92 8.78 -15.74
C ARG A 43 5.13 8.41 -14.49
N LEU A 44 5.39 7.24 -13.91
CA LEU A 44 4.60 6.69 -12.81
C LEU A 44 5.47 5.87 -11.85
N VAL A 45 5.33 6.15 -10.56
CA VAL A 45 5.74 5.29 -9.45
C VAL A 45 4.47 4.80 -8.77
N THR A 46 4.35 3.48 -8.59
CA THR A 46 3.28 2.87 -7.80
C THR A 46 3.86 2.33 -6.49
N LEU A 47 3.13 2.46 -5.39
CA LEU A 47 3.61 2.07 -4.07
C LEU A 47 2.53 1.38 -3.23
N THR A 48 2.94 0.31 -2.55
CA THR A 48 2.16 -0.36 -1.51
C THR A 48 3.13 -0.70 -0.37
N ILE A 49 3.03 -0.05 0.80
CA ILE A 49 3.94 -0.27 1.93
C ILE A 49 3.24 0.06 3.26
N GLY A 50 3.74 -0.48 4.38
CA GLY A 50 3.22 -0.25 5.72
C GLY A 50 2.46 -1.43 6.31
N GLY A 51 1.92 -2.33 5.49
CA GLY A 51 1.16 -3.50 5.95
C GLY A 51 2.00 -4.41 6.85
N ASN A 52 3.23 -4.73 6.44
CA ASN A 52 4.12 -5.59 7.24
C ASN A 52 4.61 -4.91 8.53
N ASP A 53 4.73 -3.57 8.54
CA ASP A 53 5.09 -2.80 9.74
C ASP A 53 4.06 -2.99 10.87
N VAL A 54 2.79 -3.18 10.49
CA VAL A 54 1.65 -3.30 11.40
C VAL A 54 1.32 -4.77 11.71
N VAL A 55 1.23 -5.62 10.68
CA VAL A 55 0.81 -7.02 10.82
C VAL A 55 1.75 -7.82 11.73
N GLU A 56 3.06 -7.73 11.52
CA GLU A 56 4.03 -8.55 12.26
C GLU A 56 3.99 -8.26 13.78
N ALA A 57 3.97 -6.98 14.14
CA ALA A 57 4.01 -6.55 15.53
C ALA A 57 2.64 -6.68 16.23
N ALA A 58 1.55 -6.35 15.55
CA ALA A 58 0.22 -6.35 16.16
C ALA A 58 -0.35 -7.76 16.28
N VAL A 59 -0.23 -8.60 15.26
CA VAL A 59 -0.84 -9.95 15.29
C VAL A 59 -0.22 -10.81 16.38
N GLY A 60 1.11 -10.77 16.57
CA GLY A 60 1.76 -11.53 17.63
C GLY A 60 1.28 -11.15 19.04
N ALA A 61 1.12 -9.86 19.31
CA ALA A 61 0.68 -9.37 20.62
C ALA A 61 -0.83 -9.51 20.86
N CYS A 62 -1.63 -9.51 19.80
CA CYS A 62 -3.09 -9.53 19.87
C CYS A 62 -3.71 -10.93 19.69
N ALA A 63 -2.96 -11.91 19.17
CA ALA A 63 -3.46 -13.26 18.94
C ALA A 63 -4.00 -13.97 20.21
N PRO A 64 -3.37 -13.83 21.40
CA PRO A 64 -3.91 -14.45 22.61
C PRO A 64 -5.21 -13.80 23.08
N ASP A 65 -5.25 -12.46 23.11
CA ASP A 65 -6.43 -11.67 23.47
C ASP A 65 -6.28 -10.21 22.94
N PRO A 66 -7.14 -9.77 21.99
CA PRO A 66 -7.08 -8.43 21.41
C PRO A 66 -7.54 -7.32 22.37
N ALA A 67 -8.15 -7.65 23.51
CA ALA A 67 -8.59 -6.69 24.52
C ALA A 67 -7.48 -6.29 25.50
N THR A 68 -6.30 -6.93 25.43
CA THR A 68 -5.21 -6.67 26.38
C THR A 68 -4.58 -5.29 26.18
N PRO A 69 -4.06 -4.65 27.25
CA PRO A 69 -3.24 -3.45 27.15
C PRO A 69 -1.98 -3.68 26.29
N ALA A 70 -1.41 -4.88 26.33
CA ALA A 70 -0.26 -5.26 25.52
C ALA A 70 -0.59 -5.23 24.02
N CYS A 71 -1.72 -5.80 23.59
CA CYS A 71 -2.20 -5.69 22.22
C CYS A 71 -2.39 -4.21 21.83
N SER A 72 -3.11 -3.43 22.63
CA SER A 72 -3.37 -2.02 22.33
C SER A 72 -2.07 -1.19 22.22
N SER A 73 -1.08 -1.45 23.08
CA SER A 73 0.24 -0.82 22.99
C SER A 73 0.98 -1.22 21.71
N ALA A 74 0.96 -2.51 21.36
CA ALA A 74 1.58 -3.01 20.13
C ALA A 74 0.95 -2.40 18.87
N VAL A 75 -0.39 -2.30 18.82
CA VAL A 75 -1.13 -1.62 17.74
C VAL A 75 -0.66 -0.17 17.61
N THR A 76 -0.72 0.60 18.68
CA THR A 76 -0.31 2.02 18.68
C THR A 76 1.14 2.20 18.25
N SER A 77 2.07 1.41 18.80
CA SER A 77 3.48 1.50 18.43
C SER A 77 3.74 1.08 16.98
N SER A 78 3.03 0.07 16.48
CA SER A 78 3.17 -0.38 15.09
C SER A 78 2.65 0.64 14.08
N LEU A 79 1.49 1.24 14.34
CA LEU A 79 0.93 2.32 13.53
C LEU A 79 1.80 3.58 13.57
N GLY A 80 2.35 3.94 14.74
CA GLY A 80 3.29 5.07 14.85
C GLY A 80 4.58 4.86 14.06
N ARG A 81 5.11 3.63 14.01
CA ARG A 81 6.25 3.30 13.15
C ARG A 81 5.89 3.34 11.67
N ALA A 82 4.73 2.79 11.30
CA ALA A 82 4.23 2.85 9.93
C ALA A 82 4.04 4.29 9.46
N ASP A 83 3.50 5.17 10.31
CA ASP A 83 3.32 6.59 10.04
C ASP A 83 4.64 7.30 9.69
N GLN A 84 5.64 7.18 10.58
CA GLN A 84 6.97 7.76 10.37
C GLN A 84 7.64 7.19 9.12
N GLY A 85 7.53 5.88 8.91
CA GLY A 85 8.13 5.19 7.77
C GLY A 85 7.47 5.59 6.44
N ILE A 86 6.14 5.65 6.39
CA ILE A 86 5.39 6.07 5.20
C ILE A 86 5.72 7.53 4.87
N ASP A 87 5.71 8.44 5.87
CA ASP A 87 6.12 9.84 5.66
C ASP A 87 7.51 9.92 5.03
N GLN A 88 8.48 9.19 5.58
CA GLN A 88 9.84 9.21 5.06
C GLN A 88 9.92 8.64 3.63
N VAL A 89 9.23 7.53 3.34
CA VAL A 89 9.21 6.93 2.00
C VAL A 89 8.60 7.89 0.98
N LEU A 90 7.43 8.46 1.28
CA LEU A 90 6.73 9.36 0.37
C LEU A 90 7.51 10.66 0.17
N ARG A 91 8.04 11.26 1.24
CA ARG A 91 8.91 12.45 1.15
C ARG A 91 10.13 12.21 0.26
N THR A 92 10.81 11.07 0.44
CA THR A 92 12.01 10.76 -0.34
C THR A 92 11.68 10.51 -1.82
N LEU A 93 10.60 9.79 -2.12
CA LEU A 93 10.16 9.58 -3.50
C LEU A 93 9.72 10.89 -4.15
N ALA A 94 8.92 11.70 -3.46
CA ALA A 94 8.42 12.98 -3.97
C ALA A 94 9.57 13.97 -4.24
N ALA A 95 10.59 14.01 -3.38
CA ALA A 95 11.77 14.86 -3.59
C ALA A 95 12.63 14.43 -4.79
N ALA A 96 12.62 13.14 -5.14
CA ALA A 96 13.38 12.59 -6.26
C ALA A 96 12.59 12.57 -7.57
N ALA A 97 11.26 12.52 -7.48
CA ALA A 97 10.37 12.57 -8.63
C ALA A 97 10.42 13.96 -9.29
N GLY A 98 10.59 13.99 -10.61
CA GLY A 98 10.42 15.21 -11.38
C GLY A 98 8.94 15.63 -11.46
N PRO A 99 8.64 16.87 -11.91
CA PRO A 99 7.27 17.37 -12.02
C PRO A 99 6.35 16.53 -12.94
N ASP A 100 6.96 15.76 -13.85
CA ASP A 100 6.27 14.90 -14.82
C ASP A 100 6.06 13.44 -14.34
N THR A 101 6.61 13.11 -13.17
CA THR A 101 6.47 11.79 -12.55
C THR A 101 5.30 11.81 -11.56
N THR A 102 4.28 11.00 -11.83
CA THR A 102 3.18 10.79 -10.87
C THR A 102 3.58 9.72 -9.86
N ILE A 103 3.27 9.93 -8.58
CA ILE A 103 3.35 8.89 -7.56
C ILE A 103 1.93 8.53 -7.15
N ALA A 104 1.61 7.24 -7.14
CA ALA A 104 0.34 6.70 -6.66
C ALA A 104 0.59 5.62 -5.61
N ALA A 105 -0.03 5.75 -4.45
CA ALA A 105 0.04 4.76 -3.38
C ALA A 105 -1.35 4.18 -3.11
N MET A 106 -1.45 2.88 -2.84
CA MET A 106 -2.74 2.24 -2.59
C MET A 106 -3.00 1.99 -1.10
N THR A 107 -4.24 2.16 -0.67
CA THR A 107 -4.71 1.67 0.64
C THR A 107 -4.76 0.14 0.66
N TYR A 108 -4.80 -0.45 1.84
CA TYR A 108 -4.93 -1.90 2.03
C TYR A 108 -6.40 -2.33 2.06
N TYR A 109 -6.66 -3.49 1.50
CA TYR A 109 -7.92 -4.22 1.62
C TYR A 109 -7.93 -5.13 2.85
N ASN A 110 -9.12 -5.61 3.25
CA ASN A 110 -9.26 -6.59 4.33
C ASN A 110 -9.60 -7.99 3.77
N PRO A 111 -8.65 -8.92 3.68
CA PRO A 111 -8.89 -10.26 3.14
C PRO A 111 -9.42 -11.26 4.18
N THR A 112 -9.54 -10.90 5.46
CA THR A 112 -9.79 -11.86 6.56
C THR A 112 -11.08 -12.67 6.40
N PHE A 113 -12.12 -12.08 5.80
CA PHE A 113 -13.40 -12.77 5.51
C PHE A 113 -13.24 -13.95 4.53
N ALA A 114 -12.16 -13.96 3.75
CA ALA A 114 -11.91 -14.96 2.73
C ALA A 114 -11.17 -16.20 3.28
N CYS A 115 -10.86 -16.28 4.58
CA CYS A 115 -10.13 -17.43 5.11
C CYS A 115 -10.21 -17.71 6.62
N GLN A 116 -9.35 -18.63 7.06
CA GLN A 116 -9.20 -19.10 8.44
C GLN A 116 -8.96 -18.00 9.47
N LEU A 117 -8.64 -16.79 9.02
CA LEU A 117 -8.42 -15.61 9.86
C LEU A 117 -9.67 -14.74 10.04
N ALA A 118 -10.87 -15.24 9.68
CA ALA A 118 -12.12 -14.50 9.83
C ALA A 118 -12.36 -14.00 11.27
N SER A 119 -11.90 -14.72 12.30
CA SER A 119 -11.97 -14.28 13.70
C SER A 119 -11.13 -13.04 14.00
N LEU A 120 -10.11 -12.75 13.19
CA LEU A 120 -9.27 -11.55 13.32
C LEU A 120 -9.88 -10.34 12.60
N GLN A 121 -11.05 -10.46 11.98
CA GLN A 121 -11.65 -9.36 11.23
C GLN A 121 -11.80 -8.06 12.04
N PRO A 122 -12.26 -8.08 13.32
CA PRO A 122 -12.32 -6.85 14.13
C PRO A 122 -10.94 -6.21 14.36
N LEU A 123 -9.90 -7.02 14.54
CA LEU A 123 -8.53 -6.54 14.68
C LEU A 123 -8.02 -5.95 13.36
N ALA A 124 -8.25 -6.63 12.23
CA ALA A 124 -7.88 -6.14 10.91
C ALA A 124 -8.58 -4.81 10.60
N ASP A 125 -9.87 -4.67 10.90
CA ASP A 125 -10.60 -3.42 10.71
C ASP A 125 -10.01 -2.28 11.56
N ARG A 126 -9.68 -2.56 12.83
CA ARG A 126 -9.00 -1.59 13.71
C ARG A 126 -7.61 -1.19 13.18
N LEU A 127 -6.83 -2.13 12.66
CA LEU A 127 -5.49 -1.84 12.12
C LEU A 127 -5.56 -1.06 10.82
N LEU A 128 -6.55 -1.34 9.97
CA LEU A 128 -6.67 -0.74 8.64
C LEU A 128 -7.38 0.61 8.66
N GLU A 129 -8.51 0.73 9.37
CA GLU A 129 -9.36 1.94 9.39
C GLU A 129 -9.46 2.61 10.78
N GLY A 130 -8.72 2.11 11.76
CA GLY A 130 -8.63 2.75 13.08
C GLY A 130 -9.82 2.45 14.00
N SER A 131 -9.85 3.15 15.13
CA SER A 131 -10.94 3.08 16.11
C SER A 131 -11.01 4.36 16.94
N GLY A 132 -12.17 5.04 16.93
CA GLY A 132 -12.35 6.29 17.68
C GLY A 132 -11.40 7.39 17.19
N GLN A 133 -10.50 7.86 18.05
CA GLN A 133 -9.49 8.88 17.70
C GLN A 133 -8.17 8.30 17.19
N GLN A 134 -8.00 6.98 17.22
CA GLN A 134 -6.78 6.34 16.72
C GLN A 134 -6.92 6.06 15.21
N PRO A 135 -6.10 6.68 14.34
CA PRO A 135 -6.15 6.44 12.90
C PRO A 135 -5.68 5.02 12.56
N GLY A 136 -6.26 4.43 11.51
CA GLY A 136 -5.78 3.18 10.93
C GLY A 136 -4.63 3.41 9.94
N LEU A 137 -4.06 2.32 9.44
CA LEU A 137 -3.01 2.36 8.42
C LEU A 137 -3.47 3.06 7.14
N ASN A 138 -4.72 2.88 6.72
CA ASN A 138 -5.26 3.54 5.53
C ASN A 138 -5.46 5.04 5.75
N ASP A 139 -5.84 5.47 6.96
CA ASP A 139 -5.92 6.89 7.31
C ASP A 139 -4.55 7.55 7.32
N ILE A 140 -3.56 6.87 7.90
CA ILE A 140 -2.16 7.28 7.89
C ILE A 140 -1.66 7.45 6.45
N LEU A 141 -1.90 6.45 5.59
CA LEU A 141 -1.49 6.52 4.19
C LEU A 141 -2.17 7.70 3.47
N ARG A 142 -3.48 7.89 3.66
CA ARG A 142 -4.22 9.01 3.06
C ARG A 142 -3.63 10.36 3.49
N ALA A 143 -3.36 10.52 4.79
CA ALA A 143 -2.79 11.74 5.34
C ALA A 143 -1.40 12.04 4.78
N ARG A 144 -0.48 11.06 4.81
CA ARG A 144 0.88 11.24 4.29
C ARG A 144 0.92 11.39 2.78
N ALA A 145 0.03 10.72 2.05
CA ALA A 145 -0.09 10.93 0.63
C ALA A 145 -0.50 12.38 0.31
N ALA A 146 -1.44 12.94 1.07
CA ALA A 146 -1.82 14.35 0.92
C ALA A 146 -0.65 15.31 1.21
N ASP A 147 0.12 15.06 2.28
CA ASP A 147 1.31 15.85 2.64
C ASP A 147 2.36 15.93 1.50
N HIS A 148 2.46 14.87 0.69
CA HIS A 148 3.48 14.72 -0.36
C HIS A 148 2.93 14.74 -1.78
N SER A 149 1.68 15.20 -1.99
CA SER A 149 1.02 15.26 -3.30
C SER A 149 0.99 13.91 -4.05
N VAL A 150 0.86 12.82 -3.32
CA VAL A 150 0.76 11.46 -3.84
C VAL A 150 -0.70 11.10 -4.04
N LEU A 151 -1.03 10.47 -5.17
CA LEU A 151 -2.38 10.00 -5.43
C LEU A 151 -2.71 8.79 -4.56
N VAL A 152 -3.88 8.78 -3.94
CA VAL A 152 -4.38 7.62 -3.19
C VAL A 152 -5.25 6.75 -4.08
N VAL A 153 -4.93 5.46 -4.11
CA VAL A 153 -5.71 4.42 -4.79
C VAL A 153 -6.45 3.59 -3.75
N GLU A 154 -7.76 3.80 -3.66
CA GLU A 154 -8.60 3.09 -2.68
C GLU A 154 -8.88 1.65 -3.15
N THR A 155 -8.40 0.65 -2.40
CA THR A 155 -8.57 -0.77 -2.78
C THR A 155 -9.47 -1.58 -1.86
N ARG A 156 -9.80 -1.05 -0.66
CA ARG A 156 -10.57 -1.79 0.34
C ARG A 156 -11.87 -2.37 -0.19
N GLU A 157 -12.70 -1.54 -0.79
CA GLU A 157 -14.00 -1.96 -1.34
C GLU A 157 -13.86 -2.61 -2.73
N ARG A 158 -12.67 -2.56 -3.33
CA ARG A 158 -12.39 -3.15 -4.66
C ARG A 158 -12.16 -4.66 -4.57
N LEU A 159 -11.61 -5.15 -3.48
CA LEU A 159 -11.34 -6.58 -3.25
C LEU A 159 -12.28 -7.10 -2.17
N SER A 160 -13.47 -7.53 -2.60
CA SER A 160 -14.57 -7.92 -1.71
C SER A 160 -15.10 -9.34 -1.97
N ARG A 161 -14.49 -10.08 -2.91
CA ARG A 161 -14.91 -11.44 -3.28
C ARG A 161 -13.82 -12.44 -2.91
N ARG A 162 -14.22 -13.65 -2.51
CA ARG A 162 -13.26 -14.73 -2.23
C ARG A 162 -12.32 -15.03 -3.41
N GLY A 163 -12.83 -14.94 -4.65
CA GLY A 163 -12.03 -15.14 -5.86
C GLY A 163 -10.98 -14.06 -6.13
N ASP A 164 -11.03 -12.94 -5.41
CA ASP A 164 -10.01 -11.89 -5.49
C ASP A 164 -8.72 -12.30 -4.76
N PHE A 165 -8.72 -13.39 -3.99
CA PHE A 165 -7.58 -13.88 -3.20
C PHE A 165 -7.14 -15.27 -3.65
N VAL A 166 -5.88 -15.63 -3.41
CA VAL A 166 -5.31 -16.93 -3.79
C VAL A 166 -6.06 -18.10 -3.12
N GLY A 167 -6.44 -17.93 -1.86
CA GLY A 167 -7.14 -18.94 -1.06
C GLY A 167 -6.19 -19.96 -0.42
N GLY A 168 -6.78 -20.93 0.29
CA GLY A 168 -6.00 -21.89 1.08
C GLY A 168 -5.17 -21.19 2.17
N ASN A 169 -3.88 -21.54 2.23
CA ASN A 169 -2.95 -20.95 3.22
C ASN A 169 -2.53 -19.51 2.87
N ASP A 170 -2.70 -19.09 1.61
CA ASP A 170 -2.31 -17.75 1.12
C ASP A 170 -3.52 -16.85 0.85
N CYS A 171 -4.52 -16.95 1.71
CA CYS A 171 -5.76 -16.20 1.55
C CYS A 171 -5.65 -14.68 1.75
N LEU A 172 -4.50 -14.18 2.19
CA LEU A 172 -4.28 -12.77 2.46
C LEU A 172 -3.86 -11.99 1.21
N HIS A 173 -3.30 -12.69 0.21
CA HIS A 173 -2.75 -12.06 -0.99
C HIS A 173 -3.70 -12.17 -2.18
N PRO A 174 -3.68 -11.19 -3.10
CA PRO A 174 -4.58 -11.17 -4.23
C PRO A 174 -4.26 -12.32 -5.19
N SER A 175 -5.30 -12.92 -5.77
CA SER A 175 -5.14 -13.81 -6.92
C SER A 175 -4.82 -12.98 -8.18
N GLY A 176 -4.67 -13.64 -9.34
CA GLY A 176 -4.60 -12.93 -10.62
C GLY A 176 -5.82 -12.02 -10.86
N ALA A 177 -7.02 -12.43 -10.42
CA ALA A 177 -8.22 -11.61 -10.50
C ALA A 177 -8.16 -10.41 -9.53
N GLY A 178 -7.67 -10.61 -8.31
CA GLY A 178 -7.46 -9.51 -7.37
C GLY A 178 -6.43 -8.49 -7.87
N HIS A 179 -5.31 -8.97 -8.42
CA HIS A 179 -4.30 -8.10 -9.04
C HIS A 179 -4.86 -7.31 -10.23
N ALA A 180 -5.74 -7.91 -11.04
CA ALA A 180 -6.41 -7.19 -12.12
C ALA A 180 -7.28 -6.04 -11.57
N ARG A 181 -8.03 -6.26 -10.48
CA ARG A 181 -8.82 -5.19 -9.83
C ARG A 181 -7.96 -4.07 -9.25
N ILE A 182 -6.81 -4.43 -8.67
CA ILE A 182 -5.84 -3.43 -8.19
C ILE A 182 -5.32 -2.61 -9.37
N ALA A 183 -4.92 -3.25 -10.47
CA ALA A 183 -4.45 -2.58 -11.66
C ALA A 183 -5.51 -1.63 -12.26
N ASP A 184 -6.77 -2.06 -12.33
CA ASP A 184 -7.90 -1.22 -12.76
C ASP A 184 -8.07 0.01 -11.86
N ALA A 185 -7.98 -0.18 -10.53
CA ALA A 185 -8.09 0.93 -9.58
C ALA A 185 -6.96 1.95 -9.76
N PHE A 186 -5.72 1.50 -9.97
CA PHE A 186 -4.60 2.38 -10.34
C PHE A 186 -4.87 3.11 -11.66
N GLY A 187 -5.31 2.38 -12.70
CA GLY A 187 -5.62 2.92 -14.02
C GLY A 187 -6.67 4.04 -13.97
N GLU A 188 -7.74 3.87 -13.19
CA GLU A 188 -8.78 4.88 -12.99
C GLU A 188 -8.26 6.16 -12.31
N VAL A 189 -7.41 6.02 -11.29
CA VAL A 189 -6.87 7.17 -10.53
C VAL A 189 -5.83 7.91 -11.36
N VAL A 190 -4.86 7.19 -11.94
CA VAL A 190 -3.79 7.77 -12.75
C VAL A 190 -4.36 8.38 -14.04
N GLY A 191 -5.27 7.68 -14.71
CA GLY A 191 -5.91 8.17 -15.94
C GLY A 191 -6.63 9.50 -15.71
N ARG A 192 -7.41 9.62 -14.62
CA ARG A 192 -8.06 10.88 -14.25
C ARG A 192 -7.06 12.01 -13.98
N ALA A 193 -5.94 11.72 -13.32
CA ALA A 193 -4.90 12.72 -13.04
C ALA A 193 -4.23 13.22 -14.33
N VAL A 194 -3.97 12.33 -15.29
CA VAL A 194 -3.39 12.70 -16.59
C VAL A 194 -4.37 13.55 -17.40
N THR A 195 -5.66 13.24 -17.43
CA THR A 195 -6.65 14.02 -18.19
C THR A 195 -6.94 15.42 -17.65
N ARG A 196 -6.50 15.74 -16.43
CA ARG A 196 -6.71 17.05 -15.78
C ARG A 196 -5.51 17.99 -15.89
N ARG A 197 -4.38 17.52 -16.42
CA ARG A 197 -3.20 18.34 -16.73
C ARG A 197 -3.32 18.87 -18.16
#